data_AF-A0A9X8YLM8-F1
#
_entry.id   AF-A0A9X8YLM8-F1
#
_cell.length_a   1.000
_cell.length_b   1.000
_cell.length_c   1.000
_cell.angle_alpha   90.00
_cell.angle_beta   90.00
_cell.angle_gamma   90.00
#
_symmetry.space_group_name_H-M   'P 1'
#
loop_
_entity.id
_entity.type
_entity.pdbx_description
1 polymer ?
#
loop_
_entity_poly.entity_id
_entity_poly.type
_entity_poly.pdbx_seq_one_letter_code
_entity_poly.pdbx_strand_id
1 'polypeptide(L)'
;PITLTRHPTRVVVRAAGKILADSRNALILQEATYPPVFYFPREDVNMALLQKNEHVSYCPYKGDCSYFTFALNGEQGANTAWSYEMPYNAVVAIKDHLAFYPDKVTEISTE
;
A
#
# COMPACT_ATOMS: atom_id res chain seq x y z
N PRO A 1 15.56 12.00 0.78
CA PRO A 1 14.43 12.86 0.33
C PRO A 1 13.24 11.97 -0.05
N ILE A 2 12.01 12.45 0.14
CA ILE A 2 10.79 11.76 -0.32
C ILE A 2 10.33 12.41 -1.61
N THR A 3 10.10 11.62 -2.65
CA THR A 3 9.48 12.07 -3.90
C THR A 3 8.27 11.23 -4.21
N LEU A 4 7.20 11.88 -4.68
CA LEU A 4 5.95 11.27 -5.07
C LEU A 4 5.65 11.59 -6.53
N THR A 5 5.43 10.57 -7.34
CA THR A 5 5.10 10.72 -8.76
C THR A 5 3.98 9.76 -9.13
N ARG A 6 3.14 10.10 -10.11
CA ARG A 6 2.14 9.18 -10.64
C ARG A 6 2.83 8.15 -11.54
N HIS A 7 2.53 6.86 -11.34
CA HIS A 7 2.98 5.83 -12.26
C HIS A 7 2.20 5.94 -13.59
N PRO A 8 2.88 5.89 -14.76
CA PRO A 8 2.23 6.15 -16.04
C PRO A 8 1.35 4.99 -16.53
N THR A 9 1.63 3.76 -16.09
CA THR A 9 0.91 2.56 -16.54
C THR A 9 0.12 1.90 -15.41
N ARG A 10 -0.67 0.88 -15.74
CA ARG A 10 -1.49 0.13 -14.78
C ARG A 10 -0.57 -0.63 -13.82
N VAL A 11 -0.90 -0.65 -12.54
CA VAL A 11 -0.21 -1.45 -11.53
C VAL A 11 -1.21 -2.40 -10.90
N VAL A 12 -0.83 -3.67 -10.77
CA VAL A 12 -1.70 -4.71 -10.25
C VAL A 12 -1.02 -5.51 -9.15
N VAL A 13 -1.74 -5.75 -8.06
CA VAL A 13 -1.28 -6.54 -6.91
C VAL A 13 -2.09 -7.81 -6.81
N ARG A 14 -1.41 -8.96 -6.74
CA ARG A 14 -2.03 -10.29 -6.63
C ARG A 14 -1.56 -11.02 -5.38
N ALA A 15 -2.48 -11.71 -4.72
CA ALA A 15 -2.18 -12.62 -3.62
C ALA A 15 -3.12 -13.82 -3.67
N ALA A 16 -2.58 -15.04 -3.56
CA ALA A 16 -3.36 -16.29 -3.56
C ALA A 16 -4.41 -16.38 -4.71
N GLY A 17 -4.02 -15.95 -5.91
CA GLY A 17 -4.89 -15.95 -7.09
C GLY A 17 -6.01 -14.90 -7.08
N LYS A 18 -6.02 -13.97 -6.13
CA LYS A 18 -6.95 -12.84 -6.05
C LYS A 18 -6.24 -11.53 -6.40
N ILE A 19 -6.99 -10.57 -6.95
CA ILE A 19 -6.54 -9.21 -7.18
C ILE A 19 -6.83 -8.39 -5.92
N LEU A 20 -5.79 -7.88 -5.28
CA LEU A 20 -5.92 -7.01 -4.11
C LEU A 20 -6.03 -5.54 -4.51
N ALA A 21 -5.27 -5.12 -5.52
CA ALA A 21 -5.32 -3.77 -6.06
C ALA A 21 -5.10 -3.79 -7.57
N ASP A 22 -5.76 -2.88 -8.27
CA ASP A 22 -5.70 -2.74 -9.72
C ASP A 22 -5.94 -1.27 -10.08
N SER A 23 -4.87 -0.54 -10.39
CA SER A 23 -4.94 0.91 -10.51
C SER A 23 -4.18 1.44 -11.71
N ARG A 24 -4.78 2.43 -12.39
CA ARG A 24 -4.07 3.32 -13.33
C ARG A 24 -3.66 4.64 -12.69
N ASN A 25 -3.94 4.82 -11.40
CA ASN A 25 -3.73 6.05 -10.64
C ASN A 25 -2.75 5.84 -9.47
N ALA A 26 -2.00 4.74 -9.48
CA ALA A 26 -0.99 4.46 -8.47
C ALA A 26 0.08 5.56 -8.42
N LEU A 27 0.46 5.94 -7.21
CA LEU A 27 1.61 6.80 -6.95
C LEU A 27 2.83 5.94 -6.63
N ILE A 28 4.02 6.41 -7.01
CA ILE A 28 5.31 5.85 -6.61
C ILE A 28 5.91 6.79 -5.57
N LEU A 29 6.17 6.26 -4.38
CA LEU A 29 6.94 6.93 -3.35
C LEU A 29 8.37 6.39 -3.38
N GLN A 30 9.34 7.26 -3.65
CA GLN A 30 10.77 6.97 -3.49
C GLN A 30 11.27 7.69 -2.25
N GLU A 31 11.83 6.95 -1.29
CA GLU A 31 12.38 7.49 -0.05
C GLU A 31 13.86 7.19 0.04
N ALA A 32 14.68 8.23 -0.11
CA ALA A 32 16.14 8.11 -0.08
C ALA A 32 16.61 6.96 -1.00
N THR A 33 17.24 5.93 -0.42
CA THR A 33 17.76 4.76 -1.14
C THR A 33 16.91 3.50 -0.96
N TYR A 34 15.74 3.60 -0.32
CA TYR A 34 14.84 2.45 -0.19
C TYR A 34 14.23 2.08 -1.54
N PRO A 35 13.83 0.83 -1.75
CA PRO A 35 13.05 0.45 -2.94
C PRO A 35 11.78 1.31 -3.08
N PRO A 36 11.40 1.69 -4.31
CA PRO A 36 10.18 2.45 -4.54
C PRO A 36 8.95 1.66 -4.10
N VAL A 37 7.96 2.37 -3.54
CA VAL A 37 6.71 1.78 -3.05
C VAL A 37 5.54 2.33 -3.85
N PHE A 38 4.68 1.43 -4.32
CA PHE A 38 3.41 1.81 -4.94
C PHE A 38 2.34 2.08 -3.89
N TYR A 39 1.68 3.22 -4.02
CA TYR A 39 0.51 3.62 -3.25
C TYR A 39 -0.70 3.65 -4.17
N PHE A 40 -1.72 2.88 -3.83
CA PHE A 40 -2.95 2.70 -4.59
C PHE A 40 -4.07 3.50 -3.93
N PRO A 41 -4.84 4.30 -4.68
CA PRO A 41 -6.06 4.91 -4.16
C PRO A 41 -6.96 3.82 -3.56
N ARG A 42 -7.58 4.10 -2.40
CA ARG A 42 -8.41 3.09 -1.71
C ARG A 42 -9.55 2.53 -2.57
N GLU A 43 -10.07 3.33 -3.49
CA GLU A 43 -11.11 2.94 -4.45
C GLU A 43 -10.64 1.86 -5.45
N ASP A 44 -9.34 1.79 -5.74
CA ASP A 44 -8.74 0.79 -6.64
C ASP A 44 -8.29 -0.47 -5.88
N VAL A 45 -8.56 -0.54 -4.57
CA VAL A 45 -8.18 -1.64 -3.68
C VAL A 45 -9.43 -2.41 -3.26
N ASN A 46 -9.37 -3.74 -3.37
CA ASN A 46 -10.44 -4.62 -2.94
C ASN A 46 -10.46 -4.75 -1.41
N MET A 47 -10.99 -3.73 -0.74
CA MET A 47 -11.07 -3.65 0.72
C MET A 47 -11.91 -4.79 1.35
N ALA A 48 -12.79 -5.45 0.59
CA ALA A 48 -13.53 -6.61 1.10
C ALA A 48 -12.64 -7.83 1.42
N LEU A 49 -11.41 -7.84 0.88
CA LEU A 49 -10.41 -8.87 1.16
C LEU A 49 -9.45 -8.48 2.29
N LEU A 50 -9.52 -7.24 2.79
CA LEU A 50 -8.58 -6.67 3.74
C LEU A 50 -9.29 -6.31 5.05
N GLN A 51 -8.73 -6.74 6.16
CA GLN A 51 -9.21 -6.40 7.49
C GLN A 51 -8.21 -5.47 8.19
N LYS A 52 -8.66 -4.28 8.59
CA LYS A 52 -7.87 -3.38 9.44
C LYS A 52 -7.59 -4.08 10.77
N ASN A 53 -6.36 -4.02 11.24
CA ASN A 53 -5.99 -4.58 12.54
C ASN A 53 -5.57 -3.46 13.51
N GLU A 54 -5.36 -3.83 14.78
CA GLU A 54 -4.99 -2.89 15.85
C GLU A 54 -3.50 -2.48 15.79
N HIS A 55 -2.71 -3.06 14.89
CA HIS A 55 -1.31 -2.70 14.75
C HIS A 55 -1.19 -1.32 14.13
N VAL A 56 -0.45 -0.45 14.80
CA VAL A 56 -0.10 0.89 14.34
C VAL A 56 1.40 1.07 14.54
N SER A 57 2.05 1.70 13.57
CA SER A 57 3.44 2.13 13.70
C SER A 57 3.56 3.62 13.42
N TYR A 58 4.54 4.26 14.04
CA TYR A 58 4.78 5.70 13.85
C TYR A 58 6.01 5.93 12.96
N CYS A 59 5.85 6.77 11.94
CA CYS A 59 6.95 7.24 11.11
C CYS A 59 7.18 8.74 11.33
N PRO A 60 8.40 9.19 11.70
CA PRO A 60 8.66 10.61 11.97
C PRO A 60 8.49 11.52 10.75
N TYR A 61 8.46 10.96 9.54
CA TYR A 61 8.28 11.70 8.28
C TYR A 61 6.87 11.64 7.71
N LYS A 62 6.06 10.66 8.14
CA LYS A 62 4.78 10.34 7.49
C LYS A 62 3.59 10.31 8.44
N GLY A 63 3.79 10.19 9.75
CA GLY A 63 2.72 10.08 10.75
C GLY A 63 2.40 8.63 11.10
N ASP A 64 1.16 8.40 11.55
CA ASP A 64 0.69 7.08 11.97
C ASP A 64 0.31 6.19 10.79
N CYS A 65 0.80 4.96 10.84
CA CYS A 65 0.63 3.94 9.81
C CYS A 65 -0.37 2.89 10.31
N SER A 66 -1.52 2.78 9.65
CA SER A 66 -2.53 1.75 9.88
C SER A 66 -2.23 0.51 9.04
N TYR A 67 -2.46 -0.67 9.61
CA TYR A 67 -2.20 -1.94 8.92
C TYR A 67 -3.46 -2.73 8.62
N PHE A 68 -3.39 -3.50 7.53
CA PHE A 68 -4.45 -4.32 7.00
C PHE A 68 -3.93 -5.73 6.71
N THR A 69 -4.71 -6.74 7.09
CA THR A 69 -4.42 -8.16 6.93
C THR A 69 -5.27 -8.75 5.81
N PHE A 70 -4.64 -9.53 4.91
CA PHE A 70 -5.38 -10.27 3.88
C PHE A 70 -5.98 -11.55 4.48
N ALA A 71 -7.31 -11.61 4.59
CA ALA A 71 -8.01 -12.59 5.40
C ALA A 71 -7.92 -14.05 4.91
N LEU A 72 -7.66 -14.27 3.62
CA LEU A 72 -7.62 -15.61 3.02
C LEU A 72 -6.29 -16.34 3.25
N ASN A 73 -5.32 -15.74 3.94
CA ASN A 73 -3.96 -16.27 4.09
C ASN A 73 -3.58 -16.70 5.53
N GLY A 74 -4.55 -16.79 6.45
CA GLY A 74 -4.28 -17.13 7.85
C GLY A 74 -3.22 -16.22 8.50
N GLU A 75 -2.40 -16.76 9.41
CA GLU A 75 -1.32 -16.00 10.08
C GLU A 75 -0.24 -15.48 9.11
N GLN A 76 -0.07 -16.07 7.92
CA GLN A 76 0.91 -15.60 6.93
C GLN A 76 0.53 -14.26 6.28
N GLY A 77 -0.76 -13.86 6.33
CA GLY A 77 -1.28 -12.60 5.77
C GLY A 77 -1.27 -11.42 6.74
N ALA A 78 -0.67 -11.54 7.92
CA ALA A 78 -0.62 -10.44 8.89
C ALA A 78 0.06 -9.21 8.28
N ASN A 79 -0.58 -8.04 8.41
CA ASN A 79 -0.05 -6.75 7.96
C ASN A 79 0.32 -6.70 6.47
N THR A 80 -0.35 -7.46 5.58
CA THR A 80 -0.08 -7.48 4.13
C THR A 80 -0.04 -6.09 3.49
N ALA A 81 -0.89 -5.18 3.96
CA ALA A 81 -0.96 -3.82 3.47
C ALA A 81 -0.92 -2.78 4.58
N TRP A 82 -0.55 -1.56 4.24
CA TRP A 82 -0.55 -0.43 5.17
C TRP A 82 -1.05 0.85 4.50
N SER A 83 -1.48 1.82 5.32
CA SER A 83 -2.00 3.11 4.88
C SER A 83 -1.66 4.21 5.88
N TYR A 84 -1.38 5.41 5.37
CA TYR A 84 -1.33 6.61 6.20
C TYR A 84 -2.67 7.35 6.06
N GLU A 85 -3.54 7.21 7.06
CA GLU A 85 -4.88 7.84 7.05
C GLU A 85 -4.84 9.31 7.51
N MET A 86 -3.81 9.67 8.29
CA MET A 86 -3.57 11.03 8.76
C MET A 86 -2.10 11.45 8.54
N PRO A 87 -1.63 11.48 7.29
CA PRO A 87 -0.23 11.79 7.01
C PRO A 87 0.11 13.27 7.24
N TYR A 88 1.40 13.57 7.44
CA TYR A 88 1.87 14.95 7.42
C TYR A 88 1.72 15.61 6.04
N ASN A 89 1.59 16.93 6.02
CA ASN A 89 1.36 17.72 4.80
C ASN A 89 2.36 17.43 3.67
N ALA A 90 3.62 17.15 4.00
CA ALA A 90 4.67 16.84 3.03
C ALA A 90 4.39 15.57 2.20
N VAL A 91 3.55 14.67 2.71
CA VAL A 91 3.17 13.40 2.06
C VAL A 91 1.64 13.24 1.99
N VAL A 92 0.89 14.34 2.00
CA VAL A 92 -0.58 14.31 1.98
C VAL A 92 -1.16 13.61 0.75
N ALA A 93 -0.41 13.55 -0.35
CA ALA A 93 -0.86 12.89 -1.59
C ALA A 93 -1.08 11.37 -1.44
N ILE A 94 -0.47 10.71 -0.44
CA ILE A 94 -0.72 9.30 -0.14
C ILE A 94 -1.78 9.09 0.95
N LYS A 95 -2.50 10.15 1.35
CA LYS A 95 -3.59 10.02 2.31
C LYS A 95 -4.60 8.98 1.85
N ASP A 96 -4.95 8.08 2.75
CA ASP A 96 -5.89 6.97 2.56
C ASP A 96 -5.50 5.95 1.48
N HIS A 97 -4.38 6.14 0.79
CA HIS A 97 -3.84 5.16 -0.17
C HIS A 97 -3.27 3.96 0.58
N LEU A 98 -3.31 2.79 -0.05
CA LEU A 98 -2.72 1.57 0.49
C LEU A 98 -1.45 1.20 -0.28
N ALA A 99 -0.47 0.68 0.44
CA ALA A 99 0.71 0.03 -0.10
C ALA A 99 0.79 -1.41 0.41
N PHE A 100 1.54 -2.27 -0.30
CA PHE A 100 1.60 -3.71 -0.05
C PHE A 100 3.05 -4.17 0.14
N TYR A 101 3.26 -5.11 1.05
CA TYR A 101 4.58 -5.68 1.27
C TYR A 101 4.89 -6.70 0.17
N PRO A 102 5.98 -6.54 -0.60
CA PRO A 102 6.30 -7.43 -1.72
C PRO A 102 6.47 -8.91 -1.30
N ASP A 103 6.91 -9.17 -0.07
CA ASP A 103 7.08 -10.52 0.50
C ASP A 103 5.78 -11.13 1.05
N LYS A 104 4.68 -10.36 1.09
CA LYS A 104 3.35 -10.78 1.58
C LYS A 104 2.31 -10.93 0.49
N VAL A 105 2.67 -10.61 -0.75
CA VAL A 105 1.83 -10.75 -1.94
C VAL A 105 2.53 -11.67 -2.94
N THR A 106 1.77 -12.26 -3.84
CA THR A 106 2.32 -13.13 -4.89
C THR A 106 3.06 -12.31 -5.94
N GLU A 107 2.53 -11.14 -6.30
CA GLU A 107 3.07 -10.32 -7.36
C GLU A 107 2.62 -8.86 -7.23
N ILE A 108 3.53 -7.94 -7.61
CA ILE A 108 3.22 -6.55 -7.94
C ILE A 108 3.76 -6.32 -9.36
N SER A 109 2.89 -6.14 -10.33
CA SER A 109 3.26 -5.99 -11.74
C SER A 109 2.82 -4.64 -12.29
N THR A 110 3.58 -4.16 -13.28
CA THR A 110 3.23 -3.00 -14.10
C THR A 110 2.84 -3.48 -15.49
N GLU A 111 1.65 -3.11 -15.94
CA GLU A 111 1.05 -3.49 -17.23
C GLU A 111 0.78 -2.26 -18.11
#